data_AF-A0A932X193-F1
#
_entry.id   AF-A0A932X193-F1
#
_cell.length_a   1.000
_cell.length_b   1.000
_cell.length_c   1.000
_cell.angle_alpha   90.00
_cell.angle_beta   90.00
_cell.angle_gamma   90.00
#
_symmetry.space_group_name_H-M   'P 1'
#
loop_
_entity.id
_entity.type
_entity.pdbx_description
1 polymer ?
#
loop_
_entity_poly.entity_id
_entity_poly.type
_entity_poly.pdbx_seq_one_letter_code
_entity_poly.pdbx_strand_id
1 'polypeptide(L)'
;MNGFFRNAVPPARDILLIESGSQDIFRRALEGIRRLFPEARLHLLTCWPDPPPGRFASLHRVRDYASRRDKLRLLHSFRIRPTDVLGILCSKEPVMYSWKMMALLLVPAKTLIINENGDFFWFDWNNRGALRQFLQSRWTIIRKGVLFTTLRAAAFPFALLYLLANAALLYSRRWRRLLLWKIRGDGGKPGRPTPLW
;
A
#
# COMPACT_ATOMS: atom_id res chain seq x y z
N MET A 1 5.47 -23.90 9.86
CA MET A 1 4.36 -23.12 10.43
C MET A 1 3.72 -23.97 11.53
N ASN A 2 4.27 -24.00 12.75
CA ASN A 2 3.91 -25.02 13.75
C ASN A 2 2.70 -24.67 14.65
N GLY A 3 1.98 -23.58 14.38
CA GLY A 3 0.84 -23.11 15.20
C GLY A 3 -0.46 -22.82 14.45
N PHE A 4 -0.47 -22.88 13.11
CA PHE A 4 -1.64 -22.50 12.30
C PHE A 4 -2.83 -23.45 12.48
N PHE A 5 -2.56 -24.73 12.75
CA PHE A 5 -3.58 -25.77 12.98
C PHE A 5 -3.82 -26.10 14.46
N ARG A 6 -3.10 -25.47 15.38
CA ARG A 6 -3.20 -25.77 16.82
C ARG A 6 -4.00 -24.69 17.54
N ASN A 7 -5.10 -25.09 18.17
CA ASN A 7 -5.97 -24.23 18.96
C ASN A 7 -5.33 -23.77 20.28
N ALA A 8 -4.23 -24.38 20.72
CA ALA A 8 -3.54 -23.97 21.94
C ALA A 8 -2.90 -22.58 21.79
N VAL A 9 -3.12 -21.71 22.78
CA VAL A 9 -2.34 -20.47 22.92
C VAL A 9 -0.93 -20.89 23.37
N PRO A 10 0.13 -20.58 22.59
CA PRO A 10 1.48 -20.93 22.98
C PRO A 10 1.87 -20.15 24.24
N PRO A 11 2.78 -20.67 25.08
CA PRO A 11 3.39 -19.87 26.13
C PRO A 11 4.16 -18.73 25.46
N ALA A 12 3.58 -17.53 25.43
CA ALA A 12 4.11 -16.40 24.67
C ALA A 12 5.29 -15.77 25.43
N ARG A 13 6.47 -16.38 25.33
CA ARG A 13 7.69 -15.89 26.00
C ARG A 13 8.37 -14.83 25.16
N ASP A 14 8.41 -15.01 23.84
CA ASP A 14 9.00 -14.06 22.91
C ASP A 14 7.95 -13.61 21.88
N ILE A 15 7.61 -12.33 21.91
CA ILE A 15 6.57 -11.73 21.07
C ILE A 15 7.19 -10.69 20.15
N LEU A 16 7.08 -10.89 18.84
CA LEU A 16 7.43 -9.89 17.84
C LEU A 16 6.21 -9.05 17.50
N LEU A 17 6.26 -7.76 17.81
CA LEU A 17 5.24 -6.78 17.49
C LEU A 17 5.65 -5.97 16.27
N ILE A 18 4.83 -6.03 15.23
CA ILE A 18 4.94 -5.18 14.05
C ILE A 18 3.90 -4.08 14.17
N GLU A 19 4.41 -2.90 14.53
CA GLU A 19 3.63 -1.69 14.65
C GLU A 19 3.50 -1.02 13.29
N SER A 20 2.28 -0.58 12.96
CA SER A 20 2.05 0.37 11.89
C SER A 20 0.74 1.11 12.15
N GLY A 21 0.80 2.34 12.63
CA GLY A 21 -0.39 3.15 12.86
C GLY A 21 -0.16 4.30 13.82
N SER A 22 -1.27 4.82 14.35
CA SER A 22 -1.27 5.89 15.36
C SER A 22 -0.66 5.40 16.68
N GLN A 23 -0.01 6.33 17.39
CA GLN A 23 0.62 6.02 18.67
C GLN A 23 -0.34 5.57 19.76
N ASP A 24 -1.53 6.15 19.76
CA ASP A 24 -2.54 5.85 20.79
C ASP A 24 -3.11 4.45 20.63
N ILE A 25 -3.20 3.96 19.39
CA ILE A 25 -3.65 2.60 19.09
C ILE A 25 -2.58 1.60 19.53
N PHE A 26 -1.31 1.86 19.18
CA PHE A 26 -0.22 1.00 19.60
C PHE A 26 -0.08 0.97 21.13
N ARG A 27 -0.23 2.10 21.82
CA ARG A 27 -0.16 2.16 23.28
C ARG A 27 -1.23 1.29 23.93
N ARG A 28 -2.49 1.40 23.49
CA ARG A 28 -3.60 0.55 23.96
C ARG A 28 -3.34 -0.93 23.69
N ALA A 29 -2.86 -1.26 22.49
CA ALA A 29 -2.47 -2.61 22.12
C ALA A 29 -1.34 -3.14 23.03
N LEU A 30 -0.31 -2.35 23.27
CA LEU A 30 0.83 -2.72 24.11
C LEU A 30 0.41 -2.97 25.56
N GLU A 31 -0.48 -2.15 26.11
CA GLU A 31 -1.06 -2.36 27.43
C GLU A 31 -1.85 -3.66 27.50
N GLY A 32 -2.68 -3.95 26.50
CA GLY A 32 -3.41 -5.22 26.42
C GLY A 32 -2.48 -6.43 26.36
N ILE A 33 -1.41 -6.37 25.55
CA ILE A 33 -0.43 -7.45 25.43
C ILE A 33 0.30 -7.68 26.75
N ARG A 34 0.72 -6.61 27.43
CA ARG A 34 1.40 -6.75 28.74
C ARG A 34 0.49 -7.31 29.82
N ARG A 35 -0.82 -7.00 29.77
CA ARG A 35 -1.80 -7.60 30.68
C ARG A 35 -2.00 -9.09 30.41
N LEU A 36 -2.04 -9.49 29.14
CA LEU A 36 -2.20 -10.89 28.73
C LEU A 36 -0.92 -11.72 28.92
N PHE A 37 0.24 -11.11 28.71
CA PHE A 37 1.55 -11.76 28.74
C PHE A 37 2.57 -10.90 29.52
N PRO A 38 2.47 -10.87 30.85
CA PRO A 38 3.29 -9.98 31.69
C PRO A 38 4.78 -10.31 31.63
N GLU A 39 5.13 -11.60 31.52
CA GLU A 39 6.50 -12.10 31.50
C GLU A 39 7.12 -12.16 30.08
N ALA A 40 6.37 -11.73 29.06
CA ALA A 40 6.83 -11.83 27.68
C ALA A 40 7.91 -10.80 27.34
N ARG A 41 8.94 -11.26 26.65
CA ARG A 41 9.93 -10.42 25.97
C ARG A 41 9.31 -9.86 24.70
N LEU A 42 9.19 -8.54 24.65
CA LEU A 42 8.60 -7.84 23.52
C LEU A 42 9.69 -7.34 22.58
N HIS A 43 9.68 -7.80 21.34
CA HIS A 43 10.50 -7.29 20.25
C HIS A 43 9.63 -6.36 19.40
N LEU A 44 10.08 -5.13 19.15
CA LEU A 44 9.30 -4.16 18.38
C LEU A 44 9.93 -3.87 17.03
N LEU A 45 9.15 -3.98 15.96
CA LEU A 45 9.44 -3.44 14.64
C LEU A 45 8.49 -2.26 14.36
N THR A 46 9.02 -1.05 14.26
CA THR A 46 8.24 0.20 14.12
C THR A 46 8.66 1.03 12.91
N CYS A 47 7.71 1.77 12.32
CA CYS A 47 8.00 2.78 11.30
C CYS A 47 8.27 4.17 11.85
N TRP A 48 8.07 4.40 13.15
CA TRP A 48 8.24 5.74 13.71
C TRP A 48 9.70 6.11 13.91
N PRO A 49 10.03 7.41 13.80
CA PRO A 49 11.37 7.91 14.10
C PRO A 49 11.70 7.73 15.59
N ASP A 50 10.76 8.09 16.46
CA ASP A 50 10.88 7.95 17.91
C ASP A 50 10.01 6.79 18.37
N PRO A 51 10.61 5.76 18.97
CA PRO A 51 9.84 4.61 19.40
C PRO A 51 8.91 4.95 20.57
N PRO A 52 7.76 4.27 20.66
CA PRO A 52 6.84 4.44 21.77
C PRO A 52 7.53 4.10 23.11
N PRO A 53 7.13 4.76 24.20
CA PRO A 53 7.68 4.46 25.53
C PRO A 53 7.34 3.03 25.91
N GLY A 54 8.35 2.27 26.33
CA GLY A 54 8.17 0.89 26.77
C GLY A 54 9.48 0.13 26.93
N ARG A 55 9.45 -0.89 27.79
CA ARG A 55 10.52 -1.88 27.88
C ARG A 55 10.34 -2.89 26.74
N PHE A 56 11.31 -2.91 25.83
CA PHE A 56 11.41 -3.85 24.72
C PHE A 56 12.74 -4.59 24.82
N ALA A 57 12.73 -5.89 24.52
CA ALA A 57 13.93 -6.72 24.48
C ALA A 57 14.81 -6.37 23.26
N SER A 58 14.17 -6.05 22.13
CA SER A 58 14.85 -5.43 21.00
C SER A 58 13.92 -4.46 20.28
N LEU A 59 14.54 -3.44 19.67
CA LEU A 59 13.84 -2.43 18.92
C LEU A 59 14.46 -2.32 17.53
N HIS A 60 13.63 -2.46 16.51
CA HIS A 60 14.02 -2.42 15.11
C HIS A 60 13.22 -1.32 14.42
N ARG A 61 13.92 -0.34 13.84
CA ARG A 61 13.26 0.70 13.05
C ARG A 61 13.30 0.30 11.60
N VAL A 62 12.16 0.41 10.92
CA VAL A 62 12.08 0.07 9.49
C VAL A 62 13.07 0.85 8.63
N ARG A 63 13.39 2.09 9.03
CA ARG A 63 14.34 2.97 8.32
C ARG A 63 15.75 2.40 8.29
N ASP A 64 16.13 1.59 9.28
CA ASP A 64 17.45 0.97 9.36
C ASP A 64 17.64 -0.17 8.34
N TYR A 65 16.53 -0.61 7.70
CA TYR A 65 16.50 -1.74 6.77
C TYR A 65 15.93 -1.29 5.41
N ALA A 66 16.66 -0.41 4.73
CA ALA A 66 16.25 0.15 3.45
C ALA A 66 16.18 -0.90 2.33
N SER A 67 17.15 -1.82 2.27
CA SER A 67 17.24 -2.82 1.19
C SER A 67 16.40 -4.07 1.46
N ARG A 68 15.92 -4.74 0.41
CA ARG A 68 15.19 -6.02 0.55
C ARG A 68 16.01 -7.08 1.28
N ARG A 69 17.34 -7.10 1.10
CA ARG A 69 18.24 -8.05 1.75
C ARG A 69 18.29 -7.83 3.26
N ASP A 70 18.29 -6.57 3.71
CA ASP A 70 18.31 -6.25 5.14
C ASP A 70 16.99 -6.64 5.81
N LYS A 71 15.86 -6.43 5.13
CA LYS A 71 14.55 -6.90 5.60
C LYS A 71 14.51 -8.42 5.77
N LEU A 72 14.99 -9.14 4.75
CA LEU A 72 15.06 -10.59 4.78
C LEU A 72 15.99 -11.07 5.90
N ARG A 73 17.16 -10.45 6.07
CA ARG A 73 18.11 -10.78 7.13
C ARG A 73 17.48 -10.60 8.51
N LEU A 74 16.76 -9.49 8.74
CA LEU A 74 16.06 -9.25 9.99
C LEU A 74 14.98 -10.31 10.24
N LEU A 75 14.10 -10.57 9.28
CA LEU A 75 13.03 -11.55 9.47
C LEU A 75 13.59 -12.98 9.60
N HIS A 76 14.72 -13.27 8.95
CA HIS A 76 15.42 -14.53 9.09
C HIS A 76 16.04 -14.71 10.48
N SER A 77 16.47 -13.63 11.15
CA SER A 77 16.98 -13.74 12.52
C SER A 77 15.89 -14.20 13.50
N PHE A 78 14.64 -13.76 13.31
CA PHE A 78 13.46 -14.24 14.05
C PHE A 78 12.98 -15.64 13.64
N ARG A 79 13.46 -16.15 12.51
CA ARG A 79 13.28 -17.56 12.13
C ARG A 79 14.29 -18.46 12.84
N ILE A 80 15.54 -18.00 12.99
CA ILE A 80 16.60 -18.73 13.70
C ILE A 80 16.35 -18.70 15.22
N ARG A 81 15.92 -17.54 15.74
CA ARG A 81 15.49 -17.36 17.13
C ARG A 81 13.96 -17.31 17.15
N PRO A 82 13.30 -18.48 17.25
CA PRO A 82 11.87 -18.56 17.03
C PRO A 82 11.13 -17.72 18.08
N THR A 83 10.37 -16.75 17.60
CA THR A 83 9.37 -16.04 18.40
C THR A 83 8.12 -16.89 18.50
N ASP A 84 7.49 -16.95 19.67
CA ASP A 84 6.27 -17.72 19.89
C ASP A 84 5.07 -17.07 19.22
N VAL A 85 5.00 -15.74 19.32
CA VAL A 85 3.86 -14.94 18.85
C VAL A 85 4.33 -13.81 17.95
N LEU A 86 3.64 -13.66 16.81
CA LEU A 86 3.80 -12.53 15.89
C LEU A 86 2.57 -11.62 16.02
N GLY A 87 2.68 -10.52 16.75
CA GLY A 87 1.66 -9.49 16.85
C GLY A 87 1.72 -8.53 15.66
N ILE A 88 0.65 -8.41 14.89
CA ILE A 88 0.54 -7.48 13.77
C ILE A 88 -0.54 -6.46 14.07
N LEU A 89 -0.14 -5.19 14.21
CA LEU A 89 -1.07 -4.10 14.36
C LEU A 89 -1.70 -3.76 13.01
N CYS A 90 -3.01 -3.82 12.93
CA CYS A 90 -3.79 -3.59 11.73
C CYS A 90 -4.56 -2.27 11.88
N SER A 91 -3.98 -1.16 11.42
CA SER A 91 -4.73 0.09 11.19
C SER A 91 -5.43 0.07 9.81
N LYS A 92 -6.42 0.95 9.59
CA LYS A 92 -7.08 1.13 8.27
C LYS A 92 -6.13 1.54 7.16
N GLU A 93 -4.92 1.94 7.49
CA GLU A 93 -3.93 2.38 6.52
C GLU A 93 -3.07 1.19 6.05
N PRO A 94 -2.70 1.14 4.75
CA PRO A 94 -1.80 0.13 4.21
C PRO A 94 -0.32 0.43 4.54
N VAL A 95 -0.02 0.94 5.73
CA VAL A 95 1.34 1.24 6.16
C VAL A 95 2.08 -0.08 6.48
N MET A 96 3.34 -0.16 6.05
CA MET A 96 4.22 -1.34 6.25
C MET A 96 3.65 -2.66 5.71
N TYR A 97 2.75 -2.63 4.73
CA TYR A 97 2.14 -3.86 4.18
C TYR A 97 3.19 -4.90 3.75
N SER A 98 4.26 -4.47 3.09
CA SER A 98 5.36 -5.37 2.69
C SER A 98 6.02 -6.07 3.88
N TRP A 99 6.31 -5.34 4.96
CA TRP A 99 6.89 -5.92 6.18
C TRP A 99 5.95 -6.92 6.86
N LYS A 100 4.67 -6.57 6.98
CA LYS A 100 3.67 -7.46 7.58
C LYS A 100 3.52 -8.75 6.79
N MET A 101 3.43 -8.65 5.46
CA MET A 101 3.32 -9.82 4.59
C MET A 101 4.58 -10.67 4.63
N MET A 102 5.76 -10.05 4.58
CA MET A 102 7.02 -10.79 4.69
C MET A 102 7.15 -11.47 6.05
N ALA A 103 6.77 -10.82 7.14
CA ALA A 103 6.81 -11.41 8.47
C ALA A 103 5.84 -12.58 8.61
N LEU A 104 4.60 -12.45 8.11
CA LEU A 104 3.62 -13.54 8.06
C LEU A 104 4.14 -14.78 7.32
N LEU A 105 4.92 -14.57 6.26
CA LEU A 105 5.45 -15.65 5.43
C LEU A 105 6.72 -16.28 6.00
N LEU A 106 7.59 -15.49 6.63
CA LEU A 106 8.94 -15.90 7.01
C LEU A 106 9.09 -16.28 8.49
N VAL A 107 8.31 -15.65 9.38
CA VAL A 107 8.41 -15.87 10.82
C VAL A 107 7.48 -17.03 11.21
N PRO A 108 8.03 -18.14 11.72
CA PRO A 108 7.24 -19.35 12.01
C PRO A 108 6.50 -19.28 13.36
N ALA A 109 5.89 -18.15 13.68
CA ALA A 109 5.20 -17.88 14.95
C ALA A 109 3.66 -18.01 14.81
N LYS A 110 2.95 -18.08 15.95
CA LYS A 110 1.48 -17.93 15.94
C LYS A 110 1.13 -16.45 15.79
N THR A 111 0.39 -16.10 14.75
CA THR A 111 0.08 -14.71 14.47
C THR A 111 -1.12 -14.23 15.28
N LEU A 112 -0.94 -13.10 15.97
CA LEU A 112 -1.96 -12.35 16.67
C LEU A 112 -2.22 -11.04 15.90
N ILE A 113 -3.43 -10.86 15.38
CA ILE A 113 -3.86 -9.63 14.73
C ILE A 113 -4.49 -8.72 15.77
N ILE A 114 -4.07 -7.46 15.77
CA ILE A 114 -4.58 -6.45 16.69
C ILE A 114 -5.29 -5.39 15.88
N ASN A 115 -6.58 -5.17 16.17
CA ASN A 115 -7.39 -4.18 15.49
C ASN A 115 -7.14 -2.76 16.03
N GLU A 116 -7.59 -1.74 15.30
CA GLU A 116 -7.59 -0.34 15.71
C GLU A 116 -8.31 -0.07 17.04
N ASN A 117 -9.30 -0.91 17.37
CA ASN A 117 -10.03 -0.85 18.63
C ASN A 117 -9.23 -1.45 19.82
N GLY A 118 -8.08 -2.08 19.57
CA GLY A 118 -7.32 -2.82 20.57
C GLY A 118 -7.80 -4.26 20.77
N ASP A 119 -8.73 -4.73 19.94
CA ASP A 119 -9.20 -6.12 19.99
C ASP A 119 -8.15 -7.09 19.44
N PHE A 120 -7.98 -8.22 20.12
CA PHE A 120 -7.00 -9.25 19.82
C PHE A 120 -7.64 -10.45 19.13
N PHE A 121 -7.13 -10.81 17.95
CA PHE A 121 -7.62 -11.94 17.16
C PHE A 121 -6.48 -12.89 16.80
N TRP A 122 -6.62 -14.16 17.14
CA TRP A 122 -5.70 -15.18 16.63
C TRP A 122 -5.96 -15.42 15.16
N PHE A 123 -4.89 -15.40 14.37
CA PHE A 123 -4.92 -15.83 12.98
C PHE A 123 -4.80 -17.35 12.92
N ASP A 124 -5.91 -18.03 13.20
CA ASP A 124 -6.04 -19.47 13.12
C ASP A 124 -7.22 -19.87 12.22
N TRP A 125 -7.30 -21.17 11.93
CA TRP A 125 -8.35 -21.73 11.10
C TRP A 125 -9.73 -21.71 11.77
N ASN A 126 -9.78 -21.59 13.09
CA ASN A 126 -11.04 -21.55 13.83
C ASN A 126 -11.71 -20.18 13.67
N ASN A 127 -10.91 -19.11 13.54
CA ASN A 127 -11.38 -17.73 13.34
C ASN A 127 -11.53 -17.30 11.87
N ARG A 128 -11.88 -18.25 10.98
CA ARG A 128 -12.09 -18.01 9.54
C ARG A 128 -13.09 -16.88 9.24
N GLY A 129 -14.11 -16.68 10.09
CA GLY A 129 -15.08 -15.58 9.95
C GLY A 129 -14.42 -14.21 10.10
N ALA A 130 -13.68 -14.01 11.20
CA ALA A 130 -12.88 -12.81 11.44
C ALA A 130 -11.84 -12.62 10.33
N LEU A 131 -11.14 -13.69 9.94
CA LEU A 131 -10.18 -13.67 8.83
C LEU A 131 -10.83 -13.21 7.51
N ARG A 132 -12.02 -13.73 7.18
CA ARG A 132 -12.76 -13.36 5.96
C ARG A 132 -13.17 -11.88 6.01
N GLN A 133 -13.64 -11.40 7.15
CA GLN A 133 -14.02 -9.99 7.32
C GLN A 133 -12.81 -9.05 7.21
N PHE A 134 -11.66 -9.42 7.79
CA PHE A 134 -10.39 -8.69 7.64
C PHE A 134 -9.86 -8.72 6.20
N LEU A 135 -9.93 -9.88 5.53
CA LEU A 135 -9.52 -9.99 4.13
C LEU A 135 -10.44 -9.19 3.21
N GLN A 136 -11.75 -9.21 3.43
CA GLN A 136 -12.73 -8.43 2.65
C GLN A 136 -12.52 -6.92 2.83
N SER A 137 -12.30 -6.45 4.07
CA SER A 137 -12.03 -5.03 4.32
C SER A 137 -10.71 -4.57 3.68
N ARG A 138 -9.66 -5.41 3.74
CA ARG A 138 -8.35 -5.16 3.11
C ARG A 138 -8.37 -5.27 1.58
N TRP A 139 -9.09 -6.25 1.02
CA TRP A 139 -9.24 -6.43 -0.42
C TRP A 139 -10.00 -5.26 -1.04
N THR A 140 -10.96 -4.68 -0.33
CA THR A 140 -11.68 -3.48 -0.81
C THR A 140 -10.74 -2.28 -1.00
N ILE A 141 -9.72 -2.14 -0.15
CA ILE A 141 -8.70 -1.08 -0.24
C ILE A 141 -7.72 -1.36 -1.39
N ILE A 142 -7.25 -2.60 -1.54
CA ILE A 142 -6.33 -3.01 -2.62
C ILE A 142 -7.00 -2.93 -4.00
N ARG A 143 -8.28 -3.31 -4.08
CA ARG A 143 -9.05 -3.39 -5.32
C ARG A 143 -9.36 -2.00 -5.90
N LYS A 144 -9.62 -0.98 -5.07
CA LYS A 144 -9.86 0.39 -5.57
C LYS A 144 -8.60 1.03 -6.15
N GLY A 145 -7.44 0.89 -5.51
CA GLY A 145 -6.19 1.45 -6.02
C GLY A 145 -5.74 0.81 -7.35
N VAL A 146 -5.73 -0.52 -7.43
CA VAL A 146 -5.19 -1.23 -8.60
C VAL A 146 -6.12 -1.14 -9.80
N LEU A 147 -7.44 -1.28 -9.64
CA LEU A 147 -8.38 -1.21 -10.78
C LEU A 147 -8.37 0.15 -11.46
N PHE A 148 -8.49 1.25 -10.70
CA PHE A 148 -8.52 2.58 -11.30
C PHE A 148 -7.17 2.93 -11.96
N THR A 149 -6.05 2.50 -11.39
CA THR A 149 -4.73 2.75 -11.98
C THR A 149 -4.54 1.96 -13.29
N THR A 150 -4.98 0.70 -13.31
CA THR A 150 -4.89 -0.15 -14.51
C THR A 150 -5.86 0.33 -15.60
N LEU A 151 -7.09 0.69 -15.23
CA LEU A 151 -8.09 1.24 -16.14
C LEU A 151 -7.62 2.57 -16.73
N ARG A 152 -7.01 3.44 -15.91
CA ARG A 152 -6.46 4.73 -16.37
C ARG A 152 -5.26 4.54 -17.29
N ALA A 153 -4.37 3.60 -16.99
CA ALA A 153 -3.25 3.25 -17.87
C ALA A 153 -3.73 2.68 -19.21
N ALA A 154 -4.79 1.85 -19.20
CA ALA A 154 -5.40 1.30 -20.40
C ALA A 154 -6.17 2.36 -21.21
N ALA A 155 -6.84 3.32 -20.56
CA ALA A 155 -7.59 4.39 -21.22
C ALA A 155 -6.71 5.52 -21.78
N PHE A 156 -5.51 5.71 -21.21
CA PHE A 156 -4.55 6.74 -21.64
C PHE A 156 -4.21 6.71 -23.15
N PRO A 157 -3.83 5.57 -23.76
CA PRO A 157 -3.52 5.54 -25.20
C PRO A 157 -4.73 5.92 -26.08
N PHE A 158 -5.95 5.54 -25.68
CA PHE A 158 -7.16 5.90 -26.43
C PHE A 158 -7.47 7.39 -26.34
N ALA A 159 -7.33 7.99 -25.14
CA ALA A 159 -7.51 9.41 -24.96
C ALA A 159 -6.47 10.22 -25.78
N LEU A 160 -5.21 9.76 -25.81
CA LEU A 160 -4.15 10.38 -26.60
C LEU A 160 -4.44 10.28 -28.10
N LEU A 161 -4.82 9.10 -28.60
CA LEU A 161 -5.20 8.90 -30.00
C LEU A 161 -6.40 9.76 -30.40
N TYR A 162 -7.42 9.84 -29.55
CA TYR A 162 -8.58 10.70 -29.77
C TYR A 162 -8.20 12.17 -29.90
N LEU A 163 -7.31 12.67 -29.02
CA LEU A 163 -6.82 14.05 -29.08
C LEU A 163 -5.97 14.30 -30.33
N LEU A 164 -5.08 13.38 -30.70
CA LEU A 164 -4.27 13.49 -31.92
C LEU A 164 -5.13 13.50 -33.18
N ALA A 165 -6.14 12.63 -33.27
CA ALA A 165 -7.06 12.59 -34.39
C ALA A 165 -7.87 13.89 -34.52
N ASN A 166 -8.38 14.42 -33.40
CA ASN A 166 -9.09 15.69 -33.38
C ASN A 166 -8.18 16.86 -33.77
N ALA A 167 -6.96 16.90 -33.27
CA ALA A 167 -5.98 17.90 -33.67
C ALA A 167 -5.70 17.83 -35.18
N ALA A 168 -5.44 16.63 -35.71
CA ALA A 168 -5.20 16.42 -37.15
C ALA A 168 -6.39 16.89 -38.01
N LEU A 169 -7.63 16.62 -37.59
CA LEU A 169 -8.83 17.08 -38.29
C LEU A 169 -8.98 18.61 -38.28
N LEU A 170 -8.73 19.25 -37.14
CA LEU A 170 -8.80 20.71 -37.04
C LEU A 170 -7.71 21.39 -37.87
N TYR A 171 -6.48 20.88 -37.80
CA TYR A 171 -5.35 21.40 -38.57
C TYR A 171 -5.52 21.17 -40.07
N SER A 172 -5.97 19.98 -40.50
CA SER A 172 -6.25 19.70 -41.91
C SER A 172 -7.38 20.59 -42.46
N ARG A 173 -8.45 20.83 -41.68
CA ARG A 173 -9.51 21.80 -42.06
C ARG A 173 -8.98 23.22 -42.19
N ARG A 174 -8.12 23.66 -41.27
CA ARG A 174 -7.45 24.97 -41.33
C ARG A 174 -6.56 25.08 -42.57
N TRP A 175 -5.74 24.08 -42.84
CA TRP A 175 -4.85 24.02 -44.00
C TRP A 175 -5.62 23.98 -45.32
N ARG A 176 -6.71 23.20 -45.41
CA ARG A 176 -7.57 23.19 -46.60
C ARG A 176 -8.15 24.57 -46.89
N ARG A 177 -8.58 25.31 -45.86
CA ARG A 177 -9.05 26.71 -46.05
C ARG A 177 -7.95 27.63 -46.56
N LEU A 178 -6.74 27.53 -46.01
CA LEU A 178 -5.59 28.34 -46.44
C LEU A 178 -5.13 28.00 -47.87
N LEU A 179 -5.11 26.72 -48.23
CA LEU A 179 -4.77 26.27 -49.58
C LEU A 179 -5.83 26.71 -50.59
N LEU A 180 -7.11 26.57 -50.27
CA LEU A 180 -8.20 27.07 -51.11
C LEU A 180 -8.14 28.59 -51.26
N TRP A 181 -7.81 29.33 -50.20
CA TRP A 181 -7.62 30.78 -50.27
C TRP A 181 -6.44 31.15 -51.15
N LYS A 182 -5.30 30.45 -51.05
CA LYS A 182 -4.13 30.67 -51.91
C LYS A 182 -4.44 30.39 -53.39
N ILE A 183 -5.09 29.26 -53.68
CA ILE A 183 -5.48 28.89 -55.06
C ILE A 183 -6.51 29.89 -55.63
N ARG A 184 -7.42 30.40 -54.80
CA ARG A 184 -8.44 31.37 -55.23
C ARG A 184 -7.91 32.82 -55.29
N GLY A 185 -6.87 33.12 -54.52
CA GLY A 185 -6.23 34.45 -54.43
C GLY A 185 -5.35 34.80 -55.64
N ASP A 186 -4.82 33.81 -56.35
CA ASP A 186 -4.02 34.05 -57.57
C ASP A 186 -4.88 34.39 -58.81
N GLY A 187 -6.22 34.38 -58.69
CA GLY A 187 -7.15 34.61 -59.81
C GLY A 187 -7.69 36.04 -59.97
N GLY A 188 -7.32 36.99 -59.11
CA GLY A 188 -7.92 38.33 -59.11
C GLY A 188 -6.89 39.44 -59.00
N LYS A 189 -6.32 39.88 -60.13
CA LYS A 189 -5.72 41.22 -60.21
C LYS A 189 -6.86 42.22 -60.00
N PRO A 190 -6.86 43.06 -58.95
CA PRO A 190 -7.84 44.12 -58.82
C PRO A 190 -7.61 45.10 -59.98
N GLY A 191 -8.61 45.27 -60.83
CA GLY A 191 -8.62 46.32 -61.85
C GLY A 191 -8.38 47.66 -61.16
N ARG A 192 -7.43 48.44 -61.69
CA ARG A 192 -7.15 49.79 -61.22
C ARG A 192 -8.45 50.61 -61.28
N PRO A 193 -8.84 51.34 -60.23
CA PRO A 193 -9.97 52.25 -60.31
C PRO A 193 -9.61 53.39 -61.26
N THR A 194 -10.41 53.57 -62.30
CA THR A 194 -10.37 54.72 -63.20
C THR A 194 -10.80 55.97 -62.41
N PRO A 195 -10.01 57.06 -62.39
CA PRO A 195 -10.44 58.29 -61.74
C PRO A 195 -11.49 58.97 -62.61
N LEU A 196 -12.70 59.12 -62.08
CA LEU A 196 -13.72 60.01 -62.64
C LEU A 196 -13.40 61.43 -62.18
N TRP A 197 -13.02 62.26 -63.15
CA TRP A 197 -13.07 63.72 -63.07
C TRP A 197 -14.50 64.18 -63.27
#